data_AF-A0A6P9FAB1-F1
#
_entry.id   AF-A0A6P9FAB1-F1
#
_cell.length_a   1.000
_cell.length_b   1.000
_cell.length_c   1.000
_cell.angle_alpha   90.00
_cell.angle_beta   90.00
_cell.angle_gamma   90.00
#
_symmetry.space_group_name_H-M   'P 1'
#
loop_
_entity.id
_entity.type
_entity.pdbx_description
1 polymer ?
#
loop_
_entity_poly.entity_id
_entity_poly.type
_entity_poly.pdbx_seq_one_letter_code
_entity_poly.pdbx_strand_id
1 'polypeptide(L)'
;MGNKLKWVVMMLFLFKISGRLATFLKDAWAKEPVLVASFTIGGLALVLPTLSPFTKYATMINQATPYNYPVPLRDDGNMSNVPSHPQDPQGRSLEWLKNL
;
A
#
# COMPACT_ATOMS: atom_id res chain seq x y z
N MET A 1 20.52 11.70 -39.00
CA MET A 1 19.11 11.39 -39.35
C MET A 1 18.52 10.15 -38.61
N GLY A 2 19.31 9.13 -38.26
CA GLY A 2 18.80 7.80 -37.82
C GLY A 2 18.03 7.74 -36.48
N ASN A 3 18.36 8.57 -35.49
CA ASN A 3 17.69 8.49 -34.18
C ASN A 3 16.29 9.11 -34.19
N LYS A 4 16.06 10.19 -34.94
CA LYS A 4 14.72 10.79 -35.11
C LYS A 4 13.74 9.81 -35.75
N LEU A 5 14.18 9.09 -36.78
CA LEU A 5 13.33 8.10 -37.46
C LEU A 5 12.99 6.92 -36.55
N LYS A 6 13.95 6.44 -35.74
CA LYS A 6 13.70 5.42 -34.72
C LYS A 6 12.65 5.85 -33.70
N TRP A 7 12.73 7.08 -33.19
CA TRP A 7 11.73 7.62 -32.25
C TRP A 7 10.36 7.77 -32.89
N VAL A 8 10.28 8.22 -34.14
CA VAL A 8 9.03 8.35 -34.88
C VAL A 8 8.38 6.98 -35.12
N VAL A 9 9.16 5.97 -35.51
CA VAL A 9 8.66 4.60 -35.70
C VAL A 9 8.23 3.96 -34.37
N MET A 10 9.00 4.16 -33.29
CA MET A 10 8.62 3.71 -31.94
C MET A 10 7.31 4.35 -31.49
N MET A 11 7.15 5.66 -31.70
CA MET A 11 5.97 6.41 -31.29
C MET A 11 4.72 6.01 -32.09
N LEU A 12 4.86 5.78 -33.40
CA LEU A 12 3.79 5.23 -34.24
C LEU A 12 3.38 3.81 -33.80
N PHE A 13 4.34 2.98 -33.40
CA PHE A 13 4.07 1.64 -32.90
C PHE A 13 3.33 1.66 -31.56
N LEU A 14 3.77 2.51 -30.63
CA LEU A 14 3.10 2.73 -29.35
C LEU A 14 1.67 3.26 -29.55
N PHE A 15 1.48 4.24 -30.43
CA PHE A 15 0.15 4.80 -30.71
C PHE A 15 -0.81 3.77 -31.31
N LYS A 16 -0.31 2.90 -32.20
CA LYS A 16 -1.08 1.79 -32.77
C LYS A 16 -1.48 0.75 -31.73
N ILE A 17 -0.60 0.42 -30.77
CA ILE A 17 -0.91 -0.49 -29.67
C ILE A 17 -1.97 0.11 -28.75
N SER A 18 -1.82 1.39 -28.37
CA SER A 18 -2.77 2.09 -27.52
C SER A 18 -4.17 2.13 -28.12
N GLY A 19 -4.29 2.37 -29.43
CA GLY A 19 -5.58 2.36 -30.13
C GLY A 19 -6.25 0.98 -30.12
N ARG A 20 -5.50 -0.10 -30.35
CA ARG A 20 -6.05 -1.47 -30.34
C ARG A 20 -6.49 -1.91 -28.95
N LEU A 21 -5.72 -1.53 -27.92
CA LEU A 21 -6.02 -1.85 -26.53
C LEU A 21 -7.31 -1.15 -26.08
N ALA A 22 -7.46 0.13 -26.39
CA ALA A 22 -8.66 0.90 -26.04
C ALA A 22 -9.94 0.33 -26.70
N THR A 23 -9.87 -0.09 -27.96
CA THR A 23 -11.02 -0.74 -28.63
C THR A 23 -11.35 -2.08 -27.97
N PHE A 24 -10.35 -2.91 -27.66
CA PHE A 24 -10.58 -4.18 -26.96
C PHE A 24 -11.24 -3.98 -25.59
N LEU A 25 -10.77 -3.02 -24.79
CA LEU A 25 -11.37 -2.73 -23.48
C LEU A 25 -12.82 -2.27 -23.59
N LYS A 26 -13.15 -1.43 -24.57
CA LYS A 26 -14.55 -1.03 -24.83
C LYS A 26 -15.43 -2.21 -25.20
N ASP A 27 -14.96 -3.08 -26.08
CA ASP A 27 -15.69 -4.27 -26.51
C ASP A 27 -15.86 -5.29 -25.37
N ALA A 28 -14.81 -5.52 -24.59
CA ALA A 28 -14.83 -6.42 -23.44
C ALA A 28 -15.78 -5.91 -22.35
N TRP A 29 -15.81 -4.59 -22.11
CA TRP A 29 -16.77 -3.99 -21.18
C TRP A 29 -18.21 -4.12 -21.67
N ALA A 30 -18.45 -4.00 -22.98
CA ALA A 30 -19.79 -4.13 -23.55
C ALA A 30 -20.31 -5.58 -23.54
N LYS A 31 -19.43 -6.57 -23.72
CA LYS A 31 -19.80 -7.99 -23.81
C LYS A 31 -19.78 -8.71 -22.47
N GLU A 32 -18.75 -8.49 -21.67
CA GLU A 32 -18.50 -9.23 -20.42
C GLU A 32 -18.12 -8.27 -19.27
N PRO A 33 -19.00 -7.33 -18.90
CA PRO A 33 -18.70 -6.30 -17.91
C PRO A 33 -18.32 -6.87 -16.54
N VAL A 34 -18.91 -8.01 -16.16
CA VAL A 34 -18.63 -8.68 -14.89
C VAL A 34 -17.18 -9.16 -14.83
N LEU A 35 -16.66 -9.74 -15.92
CA LEU A 35 -15.28 -10.21 -15.97
C LEU A 35 -14.32 -9.02 -15.95
N VAL A 36 -14.58 -7.96 -16.72
CA VAL A 36 -13.73 -6.76 -16.71
C VAL A 36 -13.70 -6.10 -15.33
N ALA A 37 -14.85 -5.99 -14.66
CA ALA A 37 -14.92 -5.49 -13.28
C ALA A 37 -14.14 -6.38 -12.30
N SER A 38 -14.25 -7.71 -12.42
CA SER A 38 -13.55 -8.64 -11.52
C SER A 38 -12.02 -8.51 -11.61
N PHE A 39 -11.47 -8.43 -12.82
CA PHE A 39 -10.03 -8.27 -13.02
C PHE A 39 -9.53 -6.88 -12.62
N THR A 40 -10.31 -5.83 -12.86
CA THR A 40 -9.95 -4.48 -12.44
C THR A 40 -9.95 -4.33 -10.91
N ILE A 41 -10.96 -4.85 -10.22
CA ILE A 41 -11.01 -4.85 -8.75
C ILE A 41 -9.90 -5.72 -8.18
N GLY A 42 -9.69 -6.93 -8.70
CA GLY A 42 -8.63 -7.83 -8.24
C GLY A 42 -7.23 -7.24 -8.46
N GLY A 43 -6.99 -6.62 -9.62
CA GLY A 43 -5.75 -5.92 -9.91
C GLY A 43 -5.50 -4.74 -8.98
N LEU A 44 -6.54 -3.92 -8.72
CA LEU A 44 -6.46 -2.82 -7.77
C LEU A 44 -6.19 -3.32 -6.35
N ALA A 45 -6.83 -4.40 -5.91
CA ALA A 45 -6.62 -4.97 -4.59
C ALA A 45 -5.17 -5.43 -4.35
N LEU A 46 -4.46 -5.84 -5.40
CA LEU A 46 -3.03 -6.21 -5.31
C LEU A 46 -2.10 -4.98 -5.28
N VAL A 47 -2.42 -3.96 -6.07
CA VAL A 47 -1.55 -2.78 -6.25
C VAL A 47 -1.77 -1.71 -5.17
N LEU A 48 -3.01 -1.49 -4.73
CA LEU A 48 -3.33 -0.43 -3.77
C LEU A 48 -2.62 -0.57 -2.41
N PRO A 49 -2.46 -1.77 -1.81
CA PRO A 49 -1.80 -1.88 -0.51
C PRO A 49 -0.33 -1.46 -0.53
N THR A 50 0.38 -1.63 -1.66
CA THR A 50 1.80 -1.25 -1.79
C THR A 50 1.99 0.24 -2.05
N LEU A 51 0.99 0.90 -2.65
CA LEU A 51 1.01 2.34 -2.90
C LEU A 51 0.42 3.16 -1.74
N SER A 52 -0.47 2.57 -0.95
CA SER A 52 -1.18 3.29 0.10
C SER A 52 -0.28 3.58 1.30
N PRO A 53 -0.14 4.85 1.74
CA PRO A 53 0.59 5.20 2.95
C PRO A 53 -0.13 4.69 4.21
N PHE A 54 -1.42 4.37 4.12
CA PHE A 54 -2.24 3.95 5.25
C PHE A 54 -2.06 2.48 5.65
N THR A 55 -1.52 1.63 4.76
CA THR A 55 -1.29 0.21 5.05
C THR A 55 -0.39 0.01 6.28
N LYS A 56 0.53 0.95 6.53
CA LYS A 56 1.40 0.95 7.72
C LYS A 56 0.59 1.03 9.03
N TYR A 57 -0.44 1.87 9.09
CA TYR A 57 -1.22 2.07 10.31
C TYR A 57 -2.01 0.82 10.68
N ALA A 58 -2.53 0.07 9.71
CA ALA A 58 -3.18 -1.21 9.99
C ALA A 58 -2.24 -2.18 10.73
N THR A 59 -0.97 -2.26 10.31
CA THR A 59 0.04 -3.07 11.00
C THR A 59 0.36 -2.53 12.40
N MET A 60 0.52 -1.20 12.53
CA MET A 60 0.81 -0.57 13.82
C MET A 60 -0.33 -0.77 14.83
N ILE A 61 -1.60 -0.70 14.40
CA ILE A 61 -2.79 -0.93 15.25
C ILE A 61 -2.79 -2.38 15.77
N ASN A 62 -2.55 -3.35 14.88
CA ASN A 62 -2.51 -4.76 15.26
C ASN A 62 -1.41 -5.06 16.28
N GLN A 63 -0.24 -4.41 16.14
CA GLN A 63 0.86 -4.55 17.09
C GLN A 63 0.62 -3.83 18.42
N ALA A 64 -0.14 -2.73 18.41
CA ALA A 64 -0.44 -1.94 19.59
C ALA A 64 -1.55 -2.55 20.45
N THR A 65 -2.36 -3.46 19.91
CA THR A 65 -3.48 -4.10 20.61
C THR A 65 -2.97 -5.22 21.53
N PRO A 66 -3.01 -5.07 22.86
CA PRO A 66 -2.48 -6.08 23.77
C PRO A 66 -3.51 -7.18 24.00
N TYR A 67 -3.32 -8.33 23.36
CA TYR A 67 -4.14 -9.53 23.63
C TYR A 67 -3.69 -10.31 24.85
N ASN A 68 -2.40 -10.21 25.19
CA ASN A 68 -1.79 -10.84 26.37
C ASN A 68 -1.44 -9.76 27.39
N TYR A 69 -1.45 -10.14 28.66
CA TYR A 69 -1.00 -9.24 29.73
C TYR A 69 0.51 -8.96 29.58
N PRO A 70 0.95 -7.68 29.50
CA PRO A 70 2.36 -7.35 29.39
C PRO A 70 3.06 -7.60 30.73
N VAL A 71 3.94 -8.60 30.76
CA VAL A 71 4.70 -8.95 31.97
C VAL A 71 5.82 -7.93 32.18
N PRO A 72 5.90 -7.27 33.36
CA PRO A 72 6.97 -6.33 33.66
C PRO A 72 8.35 -6.99 33.63
N LEU A 73 9.35 -6.23 33.18
CA LEU A 73 10.74 -6.67 33.20
C LEU A 73 11.33 -6.47 34.59
N ARG A 74 12.27 -7.34 34.97
CA ARG A 74 13.07 -7.15 36.18
C ARG A 74 14.14 -6.11 35.89
N ASP A 75 14.18 -5.05 36.69
CA ASP A 75 15.18 -3.99 36.55
C ASP A 75 16.58 -4.49 36.96
N ASP A 76 17.57 -4.22 36.09
CA ASP A 76 18.99 -4.51 36.30
C ASP A 76 19.82 -3.24 36.55
N GLY A 77 19.17 -2.07 36.59
CA GLY A 77 19.78 -0.76 36.80
C GLY A 77 20.26 -0.05 35.53
N ASN A 78 20.10 -0.65 34.34
CA ASN A 78 20.54 -0.06 33.06
C ASN A 78 19.46 -0.11 31.95
N MET A 79 18.23 0.28 32.28
CA MET A 79 17.09 0.27 31.34
C MET A 79 16.47 1.65 31.10
N SER A 80 17.22 2.58 30.49
CA SER A 80 16.74 3.96 30.24
C SER A 80 15.56 4.07 29.26
N ASN A 81 15.32 3.04 28.45
CA ASN A 81 14.24 2.99 27.45
C ASN A 81 12.98 2.24 27.93
N VAL A 82 12.98 1.68 29.15
CA VAL A 82 11.84 0.96 29.73
C VAL A 82 11.16 1.85 30.77
N PRO A 83 9.85 2.12 30.65
CA PRO A 83 9.13 2.90 31.65
C PRO A 83 9.00 2.15 32.98
N SER A 84 9.08 2.88 34.08
CA SER A 84 8.82 2.33 35.43
C SER A 84 7.32 2.34 35.76
N HIS A 85 6.56 3.25 35.15
CA HIS A 85 5.13 3.41 35.32
C HIS A 85 4.43 3.66 33.97
N PRO A 86 3.16 3.23 33.77
CA PRO A 86 2.46 3.37 32.48
C PRO A 86 2.27 4.81 31.98
N GLN A 87 2.34 5.81 32.87
CA GLN A 87 2.19 7.23 32.52
C GLN A 87 3.53 7.93 32.27
N ASP A 88 4.64 7.22 32.41
CA ASP A 88 5.95 7.77 32.13
C ASP A 88 6.05 8.14 30.63
N PRO A 89 6.75 9.24 30.27
CA PRO A 89 6.92 9.62 28.87
C PRO A 89 7.72 8.58 28.06
N GLN A 90 8.46 7.70 28.73
CA GLN A 90 9.17 6.58 28.14
C GLN A 90 8.20 5.52 27.63
N GLY A 91 8.45 5.00 26.43
CA GLY A 91 7.65 3.93 25.84
C GLY A 91 6.91 4.36 24.56
N ARG A 92 6.14 3.43 23.99
CA ARG A 92 5.46 3.65 22.72
C ARG A 92 4.09 4.26 22.96
N SER A 93 3.98 5.58 22.76
CA SER A 93 2.70 6.29 22.87
C SER A 93 1.76 6.01 21.68
N LEU A 94 0.45 6.09 21.94
CA LEU A 94 -0.63 5.93 20.96
C LEU A 94 -1.20 7.28 20.49
N GLU A 95 -0.52 8.40 20.69
CA GLU A 95 -0.98 9.71 20.20
C GLU A 95 -1.21 9.73 18.68
N TRP A 96 -0.39 9.02 17.90
CA TRP A 96 -0.61 8.89 16.45
C TRP A 96 -1.94 8.21 16.11
N LEU A 97 -2.43 7.30 16.96
CA LEU A 97 -3.69 6.58 16.75
C LEU A 97 -4.88 7.44 17.17
N LYS A 98 -4.73 8.26 18.22
CA LYS A 98 -5.76 9.20 18.67
C LYS A 98 -6.00 10.32 17.66
N ASN A 99 -4.97 10.70 16.92
CA ASN A 99 -4.99 11.78 15.93
C ASN A 99 -5.10 11.27 14.49
N LEU A 100 -5.40 9.97 14.30
CA LEU A 100 -5.53 9.33 12.99
C LEU A 100 -6.82 9.75 12.27
#